data_AF-S6A957-F1
#
_entry.id   AF-S6A957-F1
#
_cell.length_a   1.000
_cell.length_b   1.000
_cell.length_c   1.000
_cell.angle_alpha   90.00
_cell.angle_beta   90.00
_cell.angle_gamma   90.00
#
_symmetry.space_group_name_H-M   'P 1'
#
loop_
_entity.id
_entity.type
_entity.pdbx_description
1 polymer ?
#
loop_
_entity_poly.entity_id
_entity_poly.type
_entity_poly.pdbx_seq_one_letter_code
_entity_poly.pdbx_strand_id
1 'polypeptide(L)'
;MTERKKSITEMISTDIVVLNDTEKRFVEIFFNRLSGKNETACLEIGKKLMDLERMSAAISRFPSIHETSVLAGEQRSQQTLIDNLCKTPPDSRMLSMPTKAVLGRGFVVAKFHTFSALTKIAYKSAFSEEEVEQLRVVTLDIMFTIMAEDVYISILDSNILNTDKRAKAAEALTYLWEHRLDKNTTAFAPVLTGVWTARDKIAPVFGTMMGTSELFLLSAELGESWQRFMTEKLANEAIGQAMEEFIFGISYEDILFVRKELIRRGVLSVDRSGVAAMLNKKFDFSNTDPRLFYSSYVQRRNNADARKRLNAEGPKNTLEDYYIAFLFENDLKLKDSKSAYKTEGDSRHSSFF
;
A
#
# COMPACT_ATOMS: atom_id res chain seq x y z
N MET A 1 44.71 19.44 27.21
CA MET A 1 43.48 18.78 27.70
C MET A 1 42.31 19.69 27.37
N THR A 2 41.42 19.27 26.48
CA THR A 2 39.94 19.39 26.57
C THR A 2 39.39 19.11 25.17
N GLU A 3 39.32 17.84 24.80
CA GLU A 3 38.55 17.38 23.65
C GLU A 3 37.79 16.12 24.07
N ARG A 4 36.57 16.00 23.56
CA ARG A 4 35.63 14.86 23.66
C ARG A 4 34.90 14.65 24.99
N LYS A 5 33.72 15.28 25.06
CA LYS A 5 32.47 14.61 25.44
C LYS A 5 31.33 15.22 24.60
N LYS A 6 31.31 14.94 23.29
CA LYS A 6 30.02 14.92 22.58
C LYS A 6 29.32 13.65 23.02
N SER A 7 28.14 13.79 23.61
CA SER A 7 27.33 12.68 24.08
C SER A 7 27.02 11.77 22.90
N ILE A 8 27.28 10.46 23.04
CA ILE A 8 26.93 9.43 22.04
C ILE A 8 25.42 9.45 21.70
N THR A 9 24.60 10.04 22.58
CA THR A 9 23.16 10.24 22.40
C THR A 9 22.80 11.22 21.28
N GLU A 10 23.69 12.13 20.87
CA GLU A 10 23.39 13.15 19.84
C GLU A 10 23.76 12.71 18.40
N MET A 11 24.40 11.56 18.20
CA MET A 11 24.83 11.09 16.87
C MET A 11 23.91 10.03 16.23
N ILE A 12 22.76 9.70 16.84
CA ILE A 12 21.83 8.68 16.33
C ILE A 12 20.37 9.10 16.56
N SER A 13 19.93 10.25 16.05
CA SER A 13 18.49 10.54 15.95
C SER A 13 18.02 10.13 14.54
N THR A 14 17.72 8.84 14.39
CA THR A 14 16.77 8.34 13.38
C THR A 14 15.47 8.08 14.13
N ASP A 15 14.86 9.14 14.67
CA ASP A 15 13.71 9.01 15.56
C ASP A 15 12.50 8.48 14.80
N ILE A 16 12.30 7.16 14.89
CA ILE A 16 11.11 6.46 14.40
C ILE A 16 9.87 7.16 14.96
N VAL A 17 9.11 7.75 14.05
CA VAL A 17 7.91 8.50 14.30
C VAL A 17 6.78 7.50 14.54
N VAL A 18 6.34 7.46 15.80
CA VAL A 18 5.26 6.58 16.21
C VAL A 18 3.94 7.05 15.59
N LEU A 19 3.65 8.35 15.73
CA LEU A 19 2.48 9.02 15.18
C LEU A 19 2.93 10.28 14.42
N ASN A 20 2.46 10.44 13.18
CA ASN A 20 2.54 11.71 12.45
C ASN A 20 1.53 12.72 12.99
N ASP A 21 1.57 13.96 12.51
CA ASP A 21 0.72 15.05 13.05
C ASP A 21 -0.78 14.76 12.90
N THR A 22 -1.18 14.18 11.76
CA THR A 22 -2.58 13.78 11.50
C THR A 22 -3.02 12.68 12.46
N GLU A 23 -2.22 11.62 12.58
CA GLU A 23 -2.46 10.49 13.48
C GLU A 23 -2.54 10.92 14.94
N LYS A 24 -1.62 11.79 15.37
CA LYS A 24 -1.59 12.34 16.73
C LYS A 24 -2.85 13.14 17.03
N ARG A 25 -3.28 14.00 16.12
CA ARG A 25 -4.53 14.75 16.25
C ARG A 25 -5.74 13.83 16.43
N PHE A 26 -5.83 12.74 15.67
CA PHE A 26 -6.95 11.80 15.82
C PHE A 26 -6.91 11.02 17.14
N VAL A 27 -5.71 10.63 17.59
CA VAL A 27 -5.54 9.99 18.90
C VAL A 27 -5.97 10.94 20.02
N GLU A 28 -5.63 12.23 19.95
CA GLU A 28 -6.06 13.24 20.93
C GLU A 28 -7.58 13.42 20.94
N ILE A 29 -8.21 13.55 19.75
CA ILE A 29 -9.68 13.62 19.62
C ILE A 29 -10.34 12.38 20.23
N PHE A 30 -9.80 11.20 19.95
CA PHE A 30 -10.31 9.93 20.45
C PHE A 30 -10.31 9.89 21.99
N PHE A 31 -9.18 10.22 22.62
CA PHE A 31 -9.08 10.25 24.07
C PHE A 31 -9.99 11.31 24.70
N ASN A 32 -10.07 12.51 24.12
CA ASN A 32 -10.93 13.58 24.62
C ASN A 32 -12.42 13.19 24.60
N ARG A 33 -12.87 12.46 23.57
CA ARG A 33 -14.28 12.04 23.47
C ARG A 33 -14.66 10.87 24.37
N LEU A 34 -13.73 9.93 24.58
CA LEU A 34 -14.01 8.70 25.32
C LEU A 34 -13.64 8.78 26.81
N SER A 35 -12.84 9.76 27.21
CA SER A 35 -12.54 10.01 28.61
C SER A 35 -13.84 10.23 29.41
N GLY A 36 -13.99 9.49 30.51
CA GLY A 36 -15.19 9.49 31.35
C GLY A 36 -16.42 8.76 30.79
N LYS A 37 -16.37 8.23 29.55
CA LYS A 37 -17.46 7.45 28.94
C LYS A 37 -17.10 5.98 28.72
N ASN A 38 -15.87 5.70 28.31
CA ASN A 38 -15.39 4.35 28.04
C ASN A 38 -13.91 4.20 28.42
N GLU A 39 -13.64 4.18 29.73
CA GLU A 39 -12.28 4.13 30.28
C GLU A 39 -11.54 2.84 29.89
N THR A 40 -12.26 1.72 29.75
CA THR A 40 -11.66 0.45 29.31
C THR A 40 -11.07 0.57 27.91
N ALA A 41 -11.79 1.19 26.97
CA ALA A 41 -11.29 1.43 25.62
C ALA A 41 -10.08 2.38 25.60
N CYS A 42 -10.13 3.46 26.38
CA CYS A 42 -8.99 4.36 26.53
C CYS A 42 -7.75 3.64 27.07
N LEU A 43 -7.91 2.79 28.09
CA LEU A 43 -6.81 2.05 28.69
C LEU A 43 -6.23 1.00 27.73
N GLU A 44 -7.07 0.30 26.95
CA GLU A 44 -6.59 -0.67 25.96
C GLU A 44 -5.80 0.01 24.83
N ILE A 45 -6.34 1.09 24.25
CA ILE A 45 -5.67 1.85 23.20
C ILE A 45 -4.40 2.50 23.71
N GLY A 46 -4.42 3.08 24.92
CA GLY A 46 -3.25 3.65 25.56
C GLY A 46 -2.12 2.63 25.72
N LYS A 47 -2.44 1.38 26.11
CA LYS A 47 -1.45 0.28 26.16
C LYS A 47 -0.85 0.00 24.78
N LYS A 48 -1.69 -0.12 23.73
CA LYS A 48 -1.20 -0.36 22.37
C LYS A 48 -0.26 0.75 21.90
N LEU A 49 -0.60 2.02 22.17
CA LEU A 49 0.25 3.16 21.82
C LEU A 49 1.59 3.15 22.57
N MET A 50 1.58 2.87 23.87
CA MET A 50 2.82 2.71 24.65
C MET A 50 3.69 1.56 24.13
N ASP A 51 3.09 0.45 23.71
CA ASP A 51 3.82 -0.67 23.14
C ASP A 51 4.41 -0.32 21.76
N LEU A 52 3.71 0.47 20.94
CA LEU A 52 4.27 1.03 19.71
C LEU A 52 5.48 1.95 20.00
N GLU A 53 5.40 2.82 21.00
CA GLU A 53 6.54 3.67 21.39
C GLU A 53 7.75 2.84 21.83
N ARG A 54 7.54 1.78 22.60
CA ARG A 54 8.60 0.85 23.02
C ARG A 54 9.21 0.11 21.84
N MET A 55 8.38 -0.37 20.90
CA MET A 55 8.86 -1.01 19.68
C MET A 55 9.70 -0.04 18.84
N SER A 56 9.21 1.18 18.64
CA SER A 56 9.93 2.25 17.95
C SER A 56 11.31 2.48 18.58
N ALA A 57 11.37 2.71 19.89
CA ALA A 57 12.63 2.94 20.60
C ALA A 57 13.61 1.76 20.51
N ALA A 58 13.11 0.52 20.42
CA ALA A 58 13.94 -0.66 20.20
C ALA A 58 14.49 -0.73 18.76
N ILE A 59 13.66 -0.41 17.77
CA ILE A 59 14.05 -0.44 16.35
C ILE A 59 15.05 0.67 16.03
N SER A 60 14.93 1.86 16.63
CA SER A 60 15.86 2.99 16.40
C SER A 60 17.30 2.70 16.84
N ARG A 61 17.52 1.65 17.64
CA ARG A 61 18.87 1.23 18.07
C ARG A 61 19.61 0.42 17.02
N PHE A 62 18.90 -0.08 16.01
CA PHE A 62 19.55 -0.78 14.90
C PHE A 62 20.18 0.23 13.93
N PRO A 63 21.33 -0.10 13.31
CA PRO A 63 21.99 0.76 12.33
C PRO A 63 21.03 1.23 11.23
N SER A 64 21.29 2.41 10.69
CA SER A 64 20.56 2.90 9.52
C SER A 64 20.80 1.97 8.34
N ILE A 65 19.80 1.81 7.47
CA ILE A 65 19.92 0.99 6.25
C ILE A 65 20.91 1.63 5.27
N HIS A 66 21.08 2.95 5.35
CA HIS A 66 22.04 3.70 4.54
C HIS A 66 23.43 3.81 5.19
N GLU A 67 23.58 3.36 6.45
CA GLU A 67 24.86 3.38 7.14
C GLU A 67 25.84 2.40 6.51
N THR A 68 27.10 2.81 6.38
CA THR A 68 28.17 1.92 5.91
C THR A 68 28.89 1.31 7.11
N SER A 69 29.03 -0.01 7.12
CA SER A 69 29.77 -0.75 8.14
C SER A 69 30.65 -1.82 7.52
N VAL A 70 31.61 -2.33 8.28
CA VAL A 70 32.43 -3.48 7.88
C VAL A 70 32.25 -4.57 8.93
N LEU A 71 31.80 -5.75 8.50
CA LEU A 71 31.66 -6.92 9.37
C LEU A 71 32.45 -8.07 8.78
N ALA A 72 33.40 -8.63 9.55
CA ALA A 72 34.24 -9.75 9.12
C ALA A 72 34.97 -9.50 7.78
N GLY A 73 35.34 -8.25 7.48
CA GLY A 73 36.01 -7.86 6.24
C GLY A 73 35.06 -7.59 5.06
N GLU A 74 33.77 -7.86 5.20
CA GLU A 74 32.76 -7.52 4.20
C GLU A 74 32.23 -6.10 4.44
N GLN A 75 32.31 -5.26 3.40
CA GLN A 75 31.68 -3.95 3.43
C GLN A 75 30.18 -4.08 3.23
N ARG A 76 29.42 -3.45 4.12
CA ARG A 76 27.98 -3.27 4.01
C ARG A 76 27.69 -1.80 3.79
N SER A 77 27.01 -1.50 2.70
CA SER A 77 26.51 -0.18 2.31
C SER A 77 25.16 -0.32 1.61
N GLN A 78 24.47 0.80 1.37
CA GLN A 78 23.24 0.83 0.58
C GLN A 78 23.41 0.12 -0.77
N GLN A 79 24.52 0.37 -1.48
CA GLN A 79 24.77 -0.27 -2.78
C GLN A 79 24.90 -1.79 -2.66
N THR A 80 25.65 -2.28 -1.67
CA THR A 80 25.77 -3.74 -1.45
C THR A 80 24.43 -4.38 -1.08
N LEU A 81 23.54 -3.64 -0.40
CA LEU A 81 22.20 -4.10 -0.10
C LEU A 81 21.33 -4.17 -1.36
N ILE A 82 21.36 -3.13 -2.20
CA ILE A 82 20.66 -3.11 -3.50
C ILE A 82 21.10 -4.29 -4.36
N ASP A 83 22.42 -4.52 -4.45
CA ASP A 83 22.98 -5.65 -5.19
C ASP A 83 22.54 -6.99 -4.61
N ASN A 84 22.52 -7.13 -3.28
CA ASN A 84 22.04 -8.33 -2.61
C ASN A 84 20.55 -8.57 -2.83
N LEU A 85 19.71 -7.54 -2.76
CA LEU A 85 18.27 -7.64 -2.99
C LEU A 85 17.96 -8.11 -4.42
N CYS A 86 18.71 -7.61 -5.40
CA CYS A 86 18.58 -8.02 -6.80
C CYS A 86 19.05 -9.45 -7.10
N LYS A 87 19.95 -10.01 -6.27
CA LYS A 87 20.56 -11.34 -6.47
C LYS A 87 19.96 -12.42 -5.59
N THR A 88 19.43 -12.06 -4.42
CA THR A 88 18.92 -13.03 -3.45
C THR A 88 17.62 -13.64 -3.96
N PRO A 89 17.51 -14.98 -4.02
CA PRO A 89 16.26 -15.63 -4.40
C PRO A 89 15.15 -15.32 -3.37
N PRO A 90 13.87 -15.33 -3.78
CA PRO A 90 12.74 -15.03 -2.91
C PRO A 90 12.77 -15.83 -1.60
N ASP A 91 13.07 -17.13 -1.69
CA ASP A 91 13.05 -18.09 -0.59
C ASP A 91 14.05 -17.79 0.53
N SER A 92 15.16 -17.10 0.22
CA SER A 92 16.22 -16.76 1.17
C SER A 92 16.17 -15.29 1.62
N ARG A 93 15.28 -14.47 1.04
CA ARG A 93 15.31 -13.02 1.17
C ARG A 93 15.08 -12.54 2.60
N MET A 94 14.16 -13.16 3.34
CA MET A 94 13.86 -12.75 4.73
C MET A 94 15.11 -12.73 5.62
N LEU A 95 16.02 -13.69 5.44
CA LEU A 95 17.24 -13.81 6.24
C LEU A 95 18.39 -12.93 5.72
N SER A 96 18.29 -12.41 4.49
CA SER A 96 19.27 -11.47 3.93
C SER A 96 18.89 -10.00 4.12
N MET A 97 17.65 -9.71 4.53
CA MET A 97 17.19 -8.35 4.81
C MET A 97 17.85 -7.78 6.08
N PRO A 98 18.09 -6.45 6.14
CA PRO A 98 18.50 -5.79 7.36
C PRO A 98 17.48 -5.99 8.49
N THR A 99 17.94 -6.15 9.74
CA THR A 99 17.04 -6.32 10.89
C THR A 99 16.04 -5.17 11.04
N LYS A 100 16.48 -3.92 10.77
CA LYS A 100 15.61 -2.74 10.78
C LYS A 100 14.48 -2.84 9.74
N ALA A 101 14.73 -3.47 8.58
CA ALA A 101 13.73 -3.73 7.55
C ALA A 101 12.65 -4.72 8.04
N VAL A 102 13.07 -5.83 8.64
CA VAL A 102 12.15 -6.87 9.16
C VAL A 102 11.33 -6.36 10.35
N LEU A 103 11.98 -5.74 11.35
CA LEU A 103 11.30 -5.25 12.54
C LEU A 103 10.36 -4.08 12.22
N GLY A 104 10.76 -3.17 11.32
CA GLY A 104 9.89 -2.06 10.95
C GLY A 104 8.64 -2.49 10.20
N ARG A 105 8.66 -3.61 9.45
CA ARG A 105 7.42 -4.19 8.90
C ARG A 105 6.45 -4.61 10.01
N GLY A 106 6.97 -5.30 11.03
CA GLY A 106 6.18 -5.68 12.22
C GLY A 106 5.60 -4.47 12.96
N PHE A 107 6.37 -3.38 13.05
CA PHE A 107 5.90 -2.12 13.62
C PHE A 107 4.72 -1.52 12.83
N VAL A 108 4.81 -1.43 11.49
CA VAL A 108 3.73 -0.88 10.66
C VAL A 108 2.46 -1.74 10.77
N VAL A 109 2.60 -3.07 10.85
CA VAL A 109 1.47 -3.98 11.10
C VAL A 109 0.83 -3.74 12.48
N ALA A 110 1.63 -3.57 13.54
CA ALA A 110 1.13 -3.26 14.87
C ALA A 110 0.40 -1.90 14.91
N LYS A 111 0.92 -0.92 14.16
CA LYS A 111 0.29 0.40 13.99
C LYS A 111 -1.05 0.28 13.27
N PHE A 112 -1.12 -0.49 12.18
CA PHE A 112 -2.38 -0.80 11.49
C PHE A 112 -3.41 -1.43 12.44
N HIS A 113 -3.01 -2.40 13.27
CA HIS A 113 -3.91 -3.00 14.26
C HIS A 113 -4.44 -1.99 15.28
N THR A 114 -3.60 -1.04 15.70
CA THR A 114 -3.97 0.02 16.64
C THR A 114 -4.99 0.96 16.02
N PHE A 115 -4.75 1.44 14.80
CA PHE A 115 -5.69 2.32 14.08
C PHE A 115 -6.99 1.60 13.68
N SER A 116 -6.90 0.34 13.28
CA SER A 116 -8.10 -0.47 13.03
C SER A 116 -8.95 -0.65 14.29
N ALA A 117 -8.33 -0.77 15.47
CA ALA A 117 -9.06 -0.81 16.74
C ALA A 117 -9.69 0.54 17.08
N LEU A 118 -8.97 1.65 16.90
CA LEU A 118 -9.48 3.02 17.04
C LEU A 118 -10.74 3.24 16.20
N THR A 119 -10.69 2.92 14.90
CA THR A 119 -11.82 3.07 13.97
C THR A 119 -13.03 2.25 14.41
N LYS A 120 -12.83 0.99 14.85
CA LYS A 120 -13.93 0.13 15.34
C LYS A 120 -14.58 0.69 16.61
N ILE A 121 -13.79 1.24 17.52
CA ILE A 121 -14.31 1.84 18.76
C ILE A 121 -15.04 3.15 18.45
N ALA A 122 -14.47 3.99 17.59
CA ALA A 122 -15.08 5.26 17.16
C ALA A 122 -16.47 5.03 16.53
N TYR A 123 -16.57 4.05 15.62
CA TYR A 123 -17.85 3.65 15.00
C TYR A 123 -18.91 3.25 16.04
N LYS A 124 -18.52 2.50 17.08
CA LYS A 124 -19.44 2.06 18.15
C LYS A 124 -19.77 3.14 19.19
N SER A 125 -19.00 4.22 19.24
CA SER A 125 -19.06 5.22 20.32
C SER A 125 -19.65 6.55 19.85
N ALA A 126 -20.47 6.54 18.80
CA ALA A 126 -21.19 7.70 18.25
C ALA A 126 -20.29 8.89 17.87
N PHE A 127 -19.11 8.61 17.31
CA PHE A 127 -18.34 9.61 16.57
C PHE A 127 -19.11 10.02 15.31
N SER A 128 -18.82 11.20 14.74
CA SER A 128 -19.46 11.58 13.48
C SER A 128 -18.99 10.66 12.35
N GLU A 129 -19.82 10.49 11.32
CA GLU A 129 -19.44 9.71 10.13
C GLU A 129 -18.17 10.26 9.47
N GLU A 130 -18.01 11.59 9.46
CA GLU A 130 -16.81 12.24 8.94
C GLU A 130 -15.54 11.88 9.75
N GLU A 131 -15.61 11.86 11.08
CA GLU A 131 -14.47 11.49 11.93
C GLU A 131 -14.08 10.02 11.74
N VAL A 132 -15.07 9.13 11.61
CA VAL A 132 -14.83 7.70 11.35
C VAL A 132 -14.20 7.50 9.98
N GLU A 133 -14.66 8.22 8.96
CA GLU A 133 -14.08 8.15 7.62
C GLU A 133 -12.64 8.67 7.59
N GLN A 134 -12.33 9.76 8.29
CA GLN A 134 -10.96 10.25 8.39
C GLN A 134 -10.03 9.25 9.09
N LEU A 135 -10.49 8.60 10.18
CA LEU A 135 -9.75 7.51 10.83
C LEU A 135 -9.55 6.31 9.90
N ARG A 136 -10.55 6.00 9.06
CA ARG A 136 -10.47 4.95 8.05
C ARG A 136 -9.42 5.27 6.99
N VAL A 137 -9.37 6.52 6.49
CA VAL A 137 -8.34 6.98 5.55
C VAL A 137 -6.94 6.81 6.15
N VAL A 138 -6.73 7.23 7.40
CA VAL A 138 -5.44 7.02 8.10
C VAL A 138 -5.10 5.52 8.20
N THR A 139 -6.09 4.67 8.49
CA THR A 139 -5.90 3.22 8.55
C THR A 139 -5.51 2.64 7.18
N LEU A 140 -6.11 3.14 6.09
CA LEU A 140 -5.77 2.77 4.72
C LEU A 140 -4.34 3.21 4.34
N ASP A 141 -3.93 4.41 4.70
CA ASP A 141 -2.58 4.91 4.39
C ASP A 141 -1.48 4.05 5.04
N ILE A 142 -1.70 3.61 6.28
CA ILE A 142 -0.80 2.67 6.97
C ILE A 142 -0.75 1.34 6.21
N MET A 143 -1.91 0.82 5.78
CA MET A 143 -1.99 -0.41 5.00
C MET A 143 -1.33 -0.28 3.63
N PHE A 144 -1.49 0.84 2.94
CA PHE A 144 -0.87 1.12 1.65
C PHE A 144 0.65 1.17 1.75
N THR A 145 1.20 1.57 2.89
CA THR A 145 2.65 1.45 3.15
C THR A 145 3.10 -0.02 3.15
N ILE A 146 2.33 -0.92 3.77
CA ILE A 146 2.60 -2.37 3.75
C ILE A 146 2.49 -2.91 2.31
N MET A 147 1.47 -2.48 1.58
CA MET A 147 1.25 -2.89 0.19
C MET A 147 2.34 -2.40 -0.75
N ALA A 148 2.83 -1.17 -0.59
CA ALA A 148 3.90 -0.62 -1.40
C ALA A 148 5.20 -1.42 -1.22
N GLU A 149 5.53 -1.79 0.02
CA GLU A 149 6.64 -2.71 0.30
C GLU A 149 6.44 -4.06 -0.42
N ASP A 150 5.24 -4.62 -0.34
CA ASP A 150 4.87 -5.87 -1.01
C ASP A 150 4.97 -5.81 -2.54
N VAL A 151 4.62 -4.68 -3.15
CA VAL A 151 4.74 -4.45 -4.60
C VAL A 151 6.21 -4.38 -4.99
N TYR A 152 7.04 -3.58 -4.30
CA TYR A 152 8.47 -3.52 -4.62
C TYR A 152 9.15 -4.89 -4.49
N ILE A 153 8.83 -5.65 -3.44
CA ILE A 153 9.33 -7.02 -3.27
C ILE A 153 8.90 -7.90 -4.46
N SER A 154 7.62 -7.84 -4.86
CA SER A 154 7.11 -8.63 -5.99
C SER A 154 7.80 -8.27 -7.31
N ILE A 155 8.05 -6.98 -7.55
CA ILE A 155 8.79 -6.51 -8.72
C ILE A 155 10.22 -7.06 -8.73
N LEU A 156 10.91 -7.05 -7.58
CA LEU A 156 12.25 -7.63 -7.45
C LEU A 156 12.27 -9.14 -7.68
N ASP A 157 11.20 -9.85 -7.29
CA ASP A 157 11.03 -11.30 -7.53
C ASP A 157 10.62 -11.63 -8.98
N SER A 158 10.12 -10.64 -9.70
CA SER A 158 9.68 -10.80 -11.07
C SER A 158 10.78 -10.47 -12.08
N ASN A 159 10.60 -10.94 -13.31
CA ASN A 159 11.46 -10.59 -14.45
C ASN A 159 10.84 -9.47 -15.30
N ILE A 160 9.96 -8.63 -14.74
CA ILE A 160 9.29 -7.56 -15.51
C ILE A 160 10.23 -6.39 -15.79
N LEU A 161 11.23 -6.15 -14.94
CA LEU A 161 12.23 -5.11 -15.11
C LEU A 161 13.57 -5.71 -15.53
N ASN A 162 14.32 -4.96 -16.34
CA ASN A 162 15.73 -5.27 -16.60
C ASN A 162 16.60 -5.00 -15.35
N THR A 163 17.85 -5.46 -15.37
CA THR A 163 18.76 -5.39 -14.21
C THR A 163 18.96 -3.97 -13.66
N ASP A 164 19.08 -2.96 -14.54
CA ASP A 164 19.28 -1.56 -14.14
C ASP A 164 18.03 -1.00 -13.43
N LYS A 165 16.86 -1.16 -14.05
CA LYS A 165 15.60 -0.67 -13.47
C LYS A 165 15.20 -1.44 -12.21
N ARG A 166 15.57 -2.72 -12.11
CA ARG A 166 15.40 -3.51 -10.90
C ARG A 166 16.25 -2.97 -9.74
N ALA A 167 17.46 -2.48 -10.01
CA ALA A 167 18.28 -1.79 -9.01
C ALA A 167 17.60 -0.51 -8.51
N LYS A 168 16.94 0.26 -9.39
CA LYS A 168 16.13 1.44 -8.98
C LYS A 168 14.93 1.06 -8.10
N ALA A 169 14.27 -0.06 -8.39
CA ALA A 169 13.20 -0.57 -7.53
C ALA A 169 13.72 -1.00 -6.15
N ALA A 170 14.89 -1.65 -6.09
CA ALA A 170 15.54 -1.98 -4.83
C ALA A 170 15.97 -0.73 -4.07
N GLU A 171 16.48 0.30 -4.74
CA GLU A 171 16.79 1.60 -4.15
C GLU A 171 15.55 2.23 -3.51
N ALA A 172 14.43 2.29 -4.25
CA ALA A 172 13.16 2.78 -3.74
C ALA A 172 12.65 1.99 -2.51
N LEU A 173 12.85 0.67 -2.50
CA LEU A 173 12.55 -0.18 -1.35
C LEU A 173 13.44 0.13 -0.14
N THR A 174 14.74 0.33 -0.34
CA THR A 174 15.65 0.72 0.77
C THR A 174 15.30 2.08 1.34
N TYR A 175 14.93 3.03 0.48
CA TYR A 175 14.43 4.34 0.88
C TYR A 175 13.12 4.22 1.67
N LEU A 176 12.18 3.39 1.22
CA LEU A 176 10.96 3.08 1.96
C LEU A 176 11.28 2.53 3.35
N TRP A 177 12.20 1.57 3.47
CA TRP A 177 12.52 1.00 4.78
C TRP A 177 13.15 1.98 5.75
N GLU A 178 13.97 2.91 5.26
CA GLU A 178 14.58 3.93 6.10
C GLU A 178 13.54 4.97 6.55
N HIS A 179 12.68 5.42 5.64
CA HIS A 179 11.81 6.57 5.87
C HIS A 179 10.34 6.23 6.15
N ARG A 180 9.91 4.96 6.10
CA ARG A 180 8.51 4.56 6.43
C ARG A 180 8.08 4.91 7.84
N LEU A 181 9.04 5.34 8.65
CA LEU A 181 8.90 5.75 10.04
C LEU A 181 9.25 7.23 10.22
N ASP A 182 9.31 8.03 9.16
CA ASP A 182 9.77 9.41 9.20
C ASP A 182 8.58 10.40 9.15
N LYS A 183 8.77 11.61 9.68
CA LYS A 183 7.70 12.62 9.90
C LYS A 183 7.27 13.29 8.59
N ASN A 184 8.18 13.32 7.61
CA ASN A 184 8.08 14.16 6.42
C ASN A 184 7.76 13.37 5.13
N THR A 185 7.61 12.05 5.21
CA THR A 185 7.35 11.23 4.04
C THR A 185 5.86 11.16 3.74
N THR A 186 5.44 12.05 2.84
CA THR A 186 4.19 11.94 2.08
C THR A 186 4.15 10.56 1.42
N ALA A 187 3.04 9.82 1.61
CA ALA A 187 2.71 8.49 1.07
C ALA A 187 3.79 7.82 0.21
N PHE A 188 4.31 6.66 0.62
CA PHE A 188 5.25 5.90 -0.20
C PHE A 188 4.57 5.45 -1.50
N ALA A 189 5.14 5.84 -2.64
CA ALA A 189 4.51 5.75 -3.96
C ALA A 189 3.09 6.37 -4.01
N PRO A 190 2.98 7.72 -4.00
CA PRO A 190 1.69 8.42 -4.09
C PRO A 190 0.82 7.96 -5.26
N VAL A 191 1.44 7.57 -6.37
CA VAL A 191 0.80 6.96 -7.53
C VAL A 191 0.00 5.69 -7.18
N LEU A 192 0.55 4.79 -6.35
CA LEU A 192 -0.17 3.58 -5.90
C LEU A 192 -1.27 3.93 -4.91
N THR A 193 -1.02 4.88 -4.01
CA THR A 193 -2.05 5.39 -3.09
C THR A 193 -3.24 5.95 -3.88
N GLY A 194 -2.99 6.69 -4.97
CA GLY A 194 -4.02 7.17 -5.88
C GLY A 194 -4.79 6.02 -6.52
N VAL A 195 -4.10 5.05 -7.11
CA VAL A 195 -4.72 3.86 -7.75
C VAL A 195 -5.59 3.08 -6.77
N TRP A 196 -5.09 2.84 -5.56
CA TRP A 196 -5.84 2.10 -4.55
C TRP A 196 -7.01 2.89 -3.98
N THR A 197 -6.85 4.20 -3.76
CA THR A 197 -7.95 5.08 -3.32
C THR A 197 -9.05 5.17 -4.37
N ALA A 198 -8.68 5.28 -5.65
CA ALA A 198 -9.64 5.27 -6.75
C ALA A 198 -10.34 3.91 -6.84
N ARG A 199 -9.60 2.81 -6.71
CA ARG A 199 -10.17 1.45 -6.72
C ARG A 199 -11.11 1.20 -5.55
N ASP A 200 -10.78 1.69 -4.37
CA ASP A 200 -11.63 1.60 -3.19
C ASP A 200 -13.02 2.17 -3.51
N LYS A 201 -13.11 3.33 -4.18
CA LYS A 201 -14.40 3.94 -4.55
C LYS A 201 -15.22 3.18 -5.62
N ILE A 202 -14.63 2.21 -6.32
CA ILE A 202 -15.26 1.55 -7.47
C ILE A 202 -15.86 0.20 -7.06
N ALA A 203 -17.19 0.14 -7.01
CA ALA A 203 -17.90 -1.13 -6.88
C ALA A 203 -18.17 -1.72 -8.29
N PRO A 204 -17.65 -2.92 -8.62
CA PRO A 204 -17.80 -3.48 -9.95
C PRO A 204 -19.28 -3.75 -10.24
N VAL A 205 -19.74 -3.36 -11.42
CA VAL A 205 -21.09 -3.64 -11.94
C VAL A 205 -21.09 -4.93 -12.74
N PHE A 206 -19.93 -5.36 -13.24
CA PHE A 206 -19.69 -6.51 -14.12
C PHE A 206 -20.29 -6.31 -15.51
N GLY A 207 -21.60 -6.07 -15.63
CA GLY A 207 -22.26 -5.76 -16.89
C GLY A 207 -21.96 -6.80 -17.98
N THR A 208 -21.39 -6.36 -19.11
CA THR A 208 -20.98 -7.23 -20.22
C THR A 208 -19.65 -7.96 -20.00
N MET A 209 -19.05 -7.82 -18.80
CA MET A 209 -17.69 -8.28 -18.46
C MET A 209 -16.60 -7.64 -19.31
N MET A 210 -16.85 -6.47 -19.91
CA MET A 210 -15.84 -5.68 -20.63
C MET A 210 -15.08 -4.68 -19.74
N GLY A 211 -15.66 -4.29 -18.61
CA GLY A 211 -14.98 -3.42 -17.63
C GLY A 211 -14.82 -1.95 -18.04
N THR A 212 -15.54 -1.50 -19.08
CA THR A 212 -15.41 -0.16 -19.64
C THR A 212 -15.83 0.94 -18.66
N SER A 213 -16.92 0.73 -17.93
CA SER A 213 -17.41 1.68 -16.93
C SER A 213 -16.44 1.81 -15.75
N GLU A 214 -15.94 0.68 -15.22
CA GLU A 214 -14.97 0.66 -14.14
C GLU A 214 -13.64 1.31 -14.57
N LEU A 215 -13.17 1.01 -15.78
CA LEU A 215 -11.95 1.60 -16.31
C LEU A 215 -12.08 3.11 -16.52
N PHE A 216 -13.24 3.58 -16.97
CA PHE A 216 -13.50 5.01 -17.14
C PHE A 216 -13.49 5.73 -15.78
N LEU A 217 -14.19 5.19 -14.77
CA LEU A 217 -14.21 5.76 -13.41
C LEU A 217 -12.80 5.78 -12.80
N LEU A 218 -12.04 4.70 -12.95
CA LEU A 218 -10.66 4.62 -12.47
C LEU A 218 -9.78 5.68 -13.14
N SER A 219 -9.88 5.82 -14.47
CA SER A 219 -9.05 6.74 -15.24
C SER A 219 -9.44 8.22 -15.02
N ALA A 220 -10.68 8.50 -14.64
CA ALA A 220 -11.15 9.85 -14.31
C ALA A 220 -10.56 10.38 -12.99
N GLU A 221 -10.29 9.49 -12.03
CA GLU A 221 -9.71 9.85 -10.72
C GLU A 221 -8.18 9.98 -10.77
N LEU A 222 -7.52 9.40 -11.78
CA LEU A 222 -6.06 9.27 -11.83
C LEU A 222 -5.37 10.32 -12.73
N GLY A 223 -4.06 10.47 -12.52
CA GLY A 223 -3.23 11.49 -13.15
C GLY A 223 -2.71 11.13 -14.55
N GLU A 224 -1.84 12.00 -15.07
CA GLU A 224 -1.23 11.88 -16.40
C GLU A 224 -0.36 10.62 -16.54
N SER A 225 0.38 10.23 -15.48
CA SER A 225 1.22 9.04 -15.52
C SER A 225 0.40 7.76 -15.71
N TRP A 226 -0.78 7.69 -15.10
CA TRP A 226 -1.74 6.61 -15.31
C TRP A 226 -2.29 6.60 -16.74
N GLN A 227 -2.72 7.75 -17.26
CA GLN A 227 -3.24 7.84 -18.63
C GLN A 227 -2.19 7.40 -19.66
N ARG A 228 -0.93 7.76 -19.44
CA ARG A 228 0.20 7.34 -20.26
C ARG A 228 0.42 5.83 -20.17
N PHE A 229 0.40 5.26 -18.95
CA PHE A 229 0.47 3.80 -18.75
C PHE A 229 -0.64 3.07 -19.51
N MET A 230 -1.88 3.55 -19.40
CA MET A 230 -3.03 2.98 -20.10
C MET A 230 -2.86 3.01 -21.63
N THR A 231 -2.40 4.15 -22.15
CA THR A 231 -2.23 4.32 -23.60
C THR A 231 -1.12 3.42 -24.16
N GLU A 232 0.00 3.31 -23.44
CA GLU A 232 1.18 2.59 -23.92
C GLU A 232 1.13 1.07 -23.66
N LYS A 233 0.48 0.64 -22.57
CA LYS A 233 0.62 -0.74 -22.08
C LYS A 233 -0.67 -1.57 -22.11
N LEU A 234 -1.85 -0.97 -22.24
CA LEU A 234 -3.12 -1.72 -22.19
C LEU A 234 -3.28 -2.71 -23.36
N ALA A 235 -2.65 -2.45 -24.51
CA ALA A 235 -2.66 -3.37 -25.65
C ALA A 235 -1.92 -4.69 -25.36
N ASN A 236 -1.09 -4.74 -24.31
CA ASN A 236 -0.47 -5.98 -23.85
C ASN A 236 -1.53 -6.85 -23.14
N GLU A 237 -1.74 -8.06 -23.66
CA GLU A 237 -2.76 -8.98 -23.16
C GLU A 237 -2.62 -9.28 -21.67
N ALA A 238 -1.41 -9.54 -21.17
CA ALA A 238 -1.19 -9.86 -19.76
C ALA A 238 -1.53 -8.66 -18.85
N ILE A 239 -1.27 -7.43 -19.31
CA ILE A 239 -1.60 -6.21 -18.57
C ILE A 239 -3.11 -5.96 -18.62
N GLY A 240 -3.74 -6.18 -19.77
CA GLY A 240 -5.20 -6.14 -19.90
C GLY A 240 -5.90 -7.13 -18.97
N GLN A 241 -5.41 -8.38 -18.90
CA GLN A 241 -5.95 -9.39 -17.97
C GLN A 241 -5.71 -9.02 -16.50
N ALA A 242 -4.54 -8.48 -16.15
CA ALA A 242 -4.26 -7.98 -14.80
C ALA A 242 -5.17 -6.80 -14.42
N MET A 243 -5.48 -5.93 -15.39
CA MET A 243 -6.45 -4.85 -15.24
C MET A 243 -7.85 -5.40 -14.96
N GLU A 244 -8.29 -6.42 -15.71
CA GLU A 244 -9.58 -7.07 -15.47
C GLU A 244 -9.68 -7.66 -14.05
N GLU A 245 -8.63 -8.36 -13.58
CA GLU A 245 -8.59 -8.85 -12.19
C GLU A 245 -8.69 -7.71 -11.17
N PHE A 246 -7.98 -6.61 -11.43
CA PHE A 246 -7.99 -5.44 -10.56
C PHE A 246 -9.36 -4.78 -10.48
N ILE A 247 -9.99 -4.47 -11.61
CA ILE A 247 -11.28 -3.76 -11.64
C ILE A 247 -12.44 -4.64 -11.15
N PHE A 248 -12.50 -5.91 -11.57
CA PHE A 248 -13.59 -6.79 -11.18
C PHE A 248 -13.43 -7.37 -9.77
N GLY A 249 -12.19 -7.41 -9.25
CA GLY A 249 -11.92 -7.98 -7.93
C GLY A 249 -12.13 -9.49 -7.85
N ILE A 250 -12.05 -10.18 -8.98
CA ILE A 250 -12.11 -11.64 -9.11
C ILE A 250 -10.95 -12.14 -9.97
N SER A 251 -10.62 -13.42 -9.90
CA SER A 251 -9.47 -13.94 -10.63
C SER A 251 -9.75 -14.06 -12.13
N TYR A 252 -8.69 -14.12 -12.93
CA TYR A 252 -8.72 -14.39 -14.36
C TYR A 252 -9.55 -15.64 -14.70
N GLU A 253 -9.39 -16.71 -13.91
CA GLU A 253 -10.13 -17.96 -14.10
C GLU A 253 -11.63 -17.76 -13.85
N ASP A 254 -11.99 -17.01 -12.80
CA ASP A 254 -13.38 -16.66 -12.50
C ASP A 254 -13.97 -15.79 -13.63
N ILE A 255 -13.20 -14.83 -14.17
CA ILE A 255 -13.63 -13.97 -15.29
C ILE A 255 -13.91 -14.82 -16.53
N LEU A 256 -13.01 -15.72 -16.89
CA LEU A 256 -13.20 -16.63 -18.02
C LEU A 256 -14.42 -17.54 -17.81
N PHE A 257 -14.60 -18.05 -16.60
CA PHE A 257 -15.75 -18.89 -16.26
C PHE A 257 -17.06 -18.11 -16.43
N VAL A 258 -17.16 -16.91 -15.88
CA VAL A 258 -18.36 -16.06 -16.01
C VAL A 258 -18.64 -15.75 -17.47
N ARG A 259 -17.63 -15.34 -18.25
CA ARG A 259 -17.80 -15.07 -19.70
C ARG A 259 -18.33 -16.29 -20.46
N LYS A 260 -17.78 -17.49 -20.19
CA LYS A 260 -18.27 -18.75 -20.78
C LYS A 260 -19.72 -19.03 -20.39
N GLU A 261 -20.08 -18.77 -19.13
CA GLU A 261 -21.43 -19.00 -18.63
C GLU A 261 -22.46 -18.04 -19.23
N LEU A 262 -22.09 -16.79 -19.48
CA LEU A 262 -22.94 -15.82 -20.19
C LEU A 262 -23.24 -16.28 -21.62
N ILE A 263 -22.21 -16.71 -22.35
CA ILE A 263 -22.38 -17.27 -23.70
C ILE A 263 -23.28 -18.51 -23.65
N ARG A 264 -23.02 -19.44 -22.72
CA ARG A 264 -23.79 -20.68 -22.57
C ARG A 264 -25.27 -20.43 -22.26
N ARG A 265 -25.57 -19.42 -21.45
CA ARG A 265 -26.96 -19.04 -21.11
C ARG A 265 -27.61 -18.09 -22.12
N GLY A 266 -26.87 -17.60 -23.11
CA GLY A 266 -27.36 -16.60 -24.06
C GLY A 266 -27.67 -15.25 -23.43
N VAL A 267 -27.00 -14.90 -22.33
CA VAL A 267 -27.23 -13.66 -21.57
C VAL A 267 -26.14 -12.64 -21.92
N LEU A 268 -26.52 -11.41 -22.24
CA LEU A 268 -25.59 -10.37 -22.69
C LEU A 268 -24.90 -9.61 -21.54
N SER A 269 -25.48 -9.61 -20.34
CA SER A 269 -24.96 -8.88 -19.19
C SER A 269 -25.36 -9.51 -17.86
N VAL A 270 -24.55 -9.31 -16.84
CA VAL A 270 -24.76 -9.86 -15.49
C VAL A 270 -24.45 -8.82 -14.43
N ASP A 271 -25.22 -8.85 -13.35
CA ASP A 271 -24.98 -8.02 -12.18
C ASP A 271 -24.13 -8.76 -11.12
N ARG A 272 -23.84 -8.08 -10.01
CA ARG A 272 -23.03 -8.65 -8.92
C ARG A 272 -23.65 -9.92 -8.33
N SER A 273 -24.98 -9.96 -8.16
CA SER A 273 -25.69 -11.12 -7.64
C SER A 273 -25.61 -12.32 -8.59
N GLY A 274 -25.69 -12.06 -9.90
CA GLY A 274 -25.55 -13.08 -10.92
C GLY A 274 -24.14 -13.67 -10.93
N VAL A 275 -23.10 -12.83 -10.87
CA VAL A 275 -21.71 -13.30 -10.77
C VAL A 275 -21.47 -14.09 -9.47
N ALA A 276 -21.99 -13.60 -8.34
CA ALA A 276 -21.95 -14.30 -7.05
C ALA A 276 -22.59 -15.69 -7.13
N ALA A 277 -23.77 -15.78 -7.74
CA ALA A 277 -24.49 -17.04 -7.91
C ALA A 277 -23.76 -18.01 -8.86
N MET A 278 -23.18 -17.51 -9.96
CA MET A 278 -22.41 -18.32 -10.90
C MET A 278 -21.15 -18.91 -10.25
N LEU A 279 -20.44 -18.11 -9.45
CA LEU A 279 -19.19 -18.53 -8.81
C LEU A 279 -19.40 -19.24 -7.47
N ASN A 280 -20.64 -19.31 -6.98
CA ASN A 280 -20.99 -19.77 -5.63
C ASN A 280 -20.13 -19.07 -4.54
N LYS A 281 -19.92 -17.76 -4.72
CA LYS A 281 -19.09 -16.91 -3.86
C LYS A 281 -19.93 -15.75 -3.35
N LYS A 282 -19.70 -15.36 -2.10
CA LYS A 282 -20.20 -14.09 -1.56
C LYS A 282 -19.11 -13.04 -1.76
N PHE A 283 -19.42 -12.01 -2.53
CA PHE A 283 -18.54 -10.87 -2.66
C PHE A 283 -18.90 -9.83 -1.60
N ASP A 284 -17.91 -9.42 -0.82
CA ASP A 284 -18.00 -8.25 0.02
C ASP A 284 -17.24 -7.12 -0.67
N PHE A 285 -18.00 -6.27 -1.37
CA PHE A 285 -17.49 -5.02 -1.94
C PHE A 285 -17.68 -3.84 -0.99
N SER A 286 -18.00 -4.10 0.29
CA SER A 286 -18.02 -3.03 1.28
C SER A 286 -16.58 -2.60 1.57
N ASN A 287 -16.33 -1.32 1.48
CA ASN A 287 -15.01 -0.78 1.77
C ASN A 287 -14.80 -0.54 3.28
N THR A 288 -15.60 -1.18 4.13
CA THR A 288 -15.68 -0.85 5.55
C THR A 288 -14.47 -1.34 6.34
N ASP A 289 -13.91 -2.50 6.01
CA ASP A 289 -12.65 -3.00 6.60
C ASP A 289 -11.51 -2.95 5.57
N PRO A 290 -10.48 -2.09 5.77
CA PRO A 290 -9.26 -2.08 4.97
C PRO A 290 -8.64 -3.46 4.73
N ARG A 291 -8.77 -4.40 5.68
CA ARG A 291 -8.24 -5.77 5.52
C ARG A 291 -8.80 -6.49 4.28
N LEU A 292 -10.03 -6.22 3.89
CA LEU A 292 -10.64 -6.82 2.70
C LEU A 292 -9.88 -6.39 1.44
N PHE A 293 -9.53 -5.11 1.35
CA PHE A 293 -8.72 -4.57 0.26
C PHE A 293 -7.34 -5.24 0.19
N TYR A 294 -6.63 -5.32 1.33
CA TYR A 294 -5.34 -6.02 1.39
C TYR A 294 -5.46 -7.50 1.00
N SER A 295 -6.50 -8.19 1.47
CA SER A 295 -6.72 -9.60 1.14
C SER A 295 -6.96 -9.82 -0.34
N SER A 296 -7.70 -8.93 -1.01
CA SER A 296 -7.93 -8.96 -2.46
C SER A 296 -6.62 -8.79 -3.24
N TYR A 297 -5.77 -7.83 -2.83
CA TYR A 297 -4.44 -7.68 -3.40
C TYR A 297 -3.56 -8.93 -3.21
N VAL A 298 -3.48 -9.46 -1.99
CA VAL A 298 -2.70 -10.67 -1.69
C VAL A 298 -3.21 -11.87 -2.49
N GLN A 299 -4.53 -12.03 -2.65
CA GLN A 299 -5.10 -13.09 -3.46
C GLN A 299 -4.69 -12.98 -4.93
N ARG A 300 -4.77 -11.77 -5.53
CA ARG A 300 -4.30 -11.54 -6.91
C ARG A 300 -2.82 -11.87 -7.07
N ARG A 301 -1.98 -11.43 -6.13
CA ARG A 301 -0.54 -11.75 -6.13
C ARG A 301 -0.28 -13.26 -6.02
N ASN A 302 -0.94 -13.95 -5.10
CA ASN A 302 -0.80 -15.40 -4.94
C ASN A 302 -1.24 -16.17 -6.19
N ASN A 303 -2.31 -15.72 -6.86
CA ASN A 303 -2.77 -16.30 -8.12
C ASN A 303 -1.74 -16.10 -9.23
N ALA A 304 -1.20 -14.89 -9.37
CA ALA A 304 -0.12 -14.59 -10.31
C ALA A 304 1.12 -15.48 -10.07
N ASP A 305 1.53 -15.68 -8.82
CA ASP A 305 2.65 -16.56 -8.46
C ASP A 305 2.34 -18.04 -8.69
N ALA A 306 1.11 -18.48 -8.43
CA ALA A 306 0.66 -19.83 -8.77
C ALA A 306 0.74 -20.06 -10.30
N ARG A 307 0.27 -19.11 -11.11
CA ARG A 307 0.36 -19.18 -12.58
C ARG A 307 1.79 -19.19 -13.07
N LYS A 308 2.69 -18.39 -12.47
CA LYS A 308 4.13 -18.42 -12.75
C LYS A 308 4.71 -19.82 -12.52
N ARG A 309 4.44 -20.41 -11.35
CA ARG A 309 4.98 -21.74 -10.96
C ARG A 309 4.44 -22.88 -11.80
N LEU A 310 3.15 -22.84 -12.12
CA LEU A 310 2.47 -23.88 -12.92
C LEU A 310 2.56 -23.65 -14.43
N ASN A 311 3.17 -22.53 -14.85
CA ASN A 311 3.13 -22.04 -16.22
C ASN A 311 1.70 -22.02 -16.82
N ALA A 312 0.72 -21.65 -16.00
CA ALA A 312 -0.68 -21.54 -16.41
C ALA A 312 -0.94 -20.24 -17.19
N GLU A 313 -2.06 -20.20 -17.90
CA GLU A 313 -2.55 -19.02 -18.61
C GLU A 313 -2.97 -17.90 -17.63
N GLY A 314 -3.01 -16.66 -18.13
CA GLY A 314 -3.42 -15.49 -17.37
C GLY A 314 -2.25 -14.60 -16.93
N PRO A 315 -2.56 -13.51 -16.19
CA PRO A 315 -1.57 -12.53 -15.78
C PRO A 315 -0.63 -13.11 -14.74
N LYS A 316 0.67 -12.99 -14.99
CA LYS A 316 1.75 -13.47 -14.11
C LYS A 316 2.22 -12.42 -13.10
N ASN A 317 1.75 -11.19 -13.19
CA ASN A 317 1.98 -10.14 -12.19
C ASN A 317 0.70 -9.33 -12.00
N THR A 318 0.63 -8.59 -10.89
CA THR A 318 -0.50 -7.72 -10.61
C THR A 318 -0.43 -6.42 -11.44
N LEU A 319 -1.55 -5.71 -11.54
CA LEU A 319 -1.59 -4.42 -12.21
C LEU A 319 -0.65 -3.41 -11.54
N GLU A 320 -0.56 -3.45 -10.22
CA GLU A 320 0.34 -2.63 -9.42
C GLU A 320 1.81 -2.84 -9.80
N ASP A 321 2.22 -4.11 -9.99
CA ASP A 321 3.57 -4.46 -10.43
C ASP A 321 3.87 -3.87 -11.81
N TYR A 322 2.94 -4.04 -12.76
CA TYR A 322 3.08 -3.51 -14.12
C TYR A 322 3.13 -1.98 -14.14
N TYR A 323 2.30 -1.32 -13.34
CA TYR A 323 2.25 0.14 -13.30
C TYR A 323 3.53 0.72 -12.70
N ILE A 324 4.01 0.19 -11.56
CA ILE A 324 5.28 0.66 -10.99
C ILE A 324 6.46 0.33 -11.90
N ALA A 325 6.48 -0.85 -12.52
CA ALA A 325 7.52 -1.20 -13.50
C ALA A 325 7.55 -0.19 -14.65
N PHE A 326 6.39 0.19 -15.19
CA PHE A 326 6.28 1.21 -16.22
C PHE A 326 6.87 2.57 -15.79
N LEU A 327 6.64 2.98 -14.54
CA LEU A 327 7.21 4.23 -14.02
C LEU A 327 8.73 4.17 -13.94
N PHE A 328 9.30 3.05 -13.49
CA PHE A 328 10.75 2.86 -13.48
C PHE A 328 11.33 2.80 -14.89
N GLU A 329 10.70 2.08 -15.82
CA GLU A 329 11.12 2.01 -17.23
C GLU A 329 11.27 3.40 -17.84
N ASN A 330 10.31 4.29 -17.57
CA ASN A 330 10.24 5.64 -18.14
C ASN A 330 10.93 6.72 -17.30
N ASP A 331 11.60 6.34 -16.20
CA ASP A 331 12.21 7.26 -15.23
C ASP A 331 11.22 8.35 -14.74
N LEU A 332 9.94 7.99 -14.68
CA LEU A 332 8.88 8.87 -14.19
C LEU A 332 8.98 8.96 -12.67
N LYS A 333 8.75 10.17 -12.14
CA LYS A 333 8.69 10.36 -10.70
C LYS A 333 7.53 9.54 -10.16
N LEU A 334 7.77 8.80 -9.08
CA LEU A 334 6.71 8.11 -8.31
C LEU A 334 5.72 9.09 -7.66
N LYS A 335 5.90 10.41 -7.83
CA LYS A 335 5.02 11.49 -7.37
C LYS A 335 4.20 12.00 -8.56
N ASP A 336 2.89 11.78 -8.54
CA ASP A 336 1.97 12.49 -9.42
C ASP A 336 1.67 13.89 -8.84
N SER A 337 1.67 14.89 -9.71
CA SER A 337 1.47 16.32 -9.38
C SER A 337 0.09 16.69 -8.83
N LYS A 338 -0.83 15.73 -8.66
CA LYS A 338 -2.20 15.99 -8.19
C LYS A 338 -2.46 15.73 -6.70
N SER A 339 -1.51 15.22 -5.91
CA SER A 339 -1.72 15.04 -4.45
C SER A 339 -1.33 16.26 -3.60
N ALA A 340 -1.69 17.47 -4.05
CA ALA A 340 -1.72 18.64 -3.16
C ALA A 340 -3.13 18.72 -2.57
N TYR A 341 -3.37 18.03 -1.45
CA TYR A 341 -4.53 18.38 -0.64
C TYR A 341 -4.39 19.82 -0.19
N LYS A 342 -5.41 20.61 -0.54
CA LYS A 342 -5.63 22.01 -0.17
C LYS A 342 -5.28 22.25 1.31
N THR A 343 -4.19 22.96 1.54
CA THR A 343 -4.01 23.78 2.73
C THR A 343 -3.91 25.21 2.25
N GLU A 344 -5.02 25.94 2.36
CA GLU A 344 -5.10 27.27 2.96
C GLU A 344 -6.48 27.86 2.67
N GLY A 345 -7.13 28.30 3.74
CA GLY A 345 -8.30 29.15 3.64
C GLY A 345 -7.88 30.51 3.11
N ASP A 346 -8.60 31.00 2.11
CA ASP A 346 -8.75 32.44 1.94
C ASP A 346 -10.24 32.76 1.87
N SER A 347 -10.76 33.13 3.03
CA SER A 347 -11.98 33.91 3.12
C SER A 347 -11.69 35.31 2.61
N ARG A 348 -12.15 35.64 1.39
CA ARG A 348 -12.57 37.01 1.02
C ARG A 348 -13.37 37.06 -0.29
N HIS A 349 -14.65 37.38 -0.10
CA HIS A 349 -15.50 38.31 -0.85
C HIS A 349 -15.72 38.18 -2.38
N SER A 350 -17.00 37.97 -2.66
CA SER A 350 -17.90 38.75 -3.54
C SER A 350 -17.75 38.70 -5.06
N SER A 351 -18.91 38.40 -5.67
CA SER A 351 -19.45 38.89 -6.95
C SER A 351 -18.61 38.61 -8.20
N PHE A 352 -19.16 37.83 -9.13
CA PHE A 352 -19.85 38.35 -10.32
C PHE A 352 -20.29 37.20 -11.23
N PHE A 353 -21.57 37.26 -11.63
CA PHE A 353 -22.33 36.47 -12.62
C PHE A 353 -22.50 34.97 -12.44
#